data_AF-A0A848MLI0-F1
#
_entry.id   AF-A0A848MLI0-F1
#
_cell.length_a   1.000
_cell.length_b   1.000
_cell.length_c   1.000
_cell.angle_alpha   90.00
_cell.angle_beta   90.00
_cell.angle_gamma   90.00
#
_symmetry.space_group_name_H-M   'P 1'
#
loop_
_entity.id
_entity.type
_entity.pdbx_description
1 polymer ?
#
loop_
_entity_poly.entity_id
_entity_poly.type
_entity_poly.pdbx_seq_one_letter_code
_entity_poly.pdbx_strand_id
1 'polypeptide(L)'
;MKTSVLLMLILGLLSCLPCRAADIKDPGLITDHTVSAVGHDFYRLFSDRWEKVYPETITISEKPSARWGSWITIKIGQDALYQTLLFPNRRNFNKEVDVAIEKVSEKLARRQIDKALLSTGDLSGDEF
;
A
#
# COMPACT_ATOMS: atom_id res chain seq x y z
N MET A 1 -13.49 -24.91 -50.61
CA MET A 1 -12.57 -23.74 -50.68
C MET A 1 -13.03 -22.60 -49.78
N LYS A 2 -14.28 -22.10 -49.89
CA LYS A 2 -14.81 -20.99 -49.05
C LYS A 2 -14.77 -21.24 -47.54
N THR A 3 -15.06 -22.47 -47.09
CA THR A 3 -15.03 -22.85 -45.67
C THR A 3 -13.62 -22.86 -45.06
N SER A 4 -12.60 -23.19 -45.87
CA SER A 4 -11.21 -23.21 -45.41
C SER A 4 -10.62 -21.80 -45.26
N VAL A 5 -11.07 -20.85 -46.08
CA VAL A 5 -10.69 -19.43 -45.97
C VAL A 5 -11.32 -18.81 -44.73
N LEU A 6 -12.59 -19.14 -44.43
CA LEU A 6 -13.28 -18.68 -43.23
C LEU A 6 -12.56 -19.16 -41.95
N LEU A 7 -12.10 -20.42 -41.93
CA LEU A 7 -11.40 -21.00 -40.79
C LEU A 7 -10.04 -20.31 -40.53
N MET A 8 -9.30 -19.96 -41.58
CA MET A 8 -8.03 -19.22 -41.45
C MET A 8 -8.24 -17.78 -40.96
N LEU A 9 -9.34 -17.14 -41.35
CA LEU A 9 -9.67 -15.76 -40.95
C LEU A 9 -10.06 -15.69 -39.45
N ILE A 10 -10.79 -16.70 -38.97
CA ILE A 10 -11.15 -16.84 -37.55
C ILE A 10 -9.91 -17.15 -36.70
N LEU A 11 -9.00 -17.99 -37.20
CA LEU A 11 -7.76 -18.32 -36.49
C LEU A 11 -6.80 -17.13 -36.40
N GLY A 12 -6.75 -16.28 -37.44
CA GLY A 12 -5.97 -15.04 -37.44
C GLY A 12 -6.56 -13.93 -36.55
N LEU A 13 -7.87 -13.90 -36.34
CA LEU A 13 -8.48 -12.98 -35.36
C LEU A 13 -8.18 -13.39 -33.91
N LEU A 14 -8.03 -14.69 -33.65
CA LEU A 14 -7.78 -15.22 -32.31
C LEU A 14 -6.33 -14.96 -31.84
N SER A 15 -5.37 -14.83 -32.75
CA SER A 15 -3.96 -14.54 -32.43
C SER A 15 -3.69 -13.09 -32.06
N CYS A 16 -4.68 -12.20 -32.16
CA CYS A 16 -4.54 -10.78 -31.83
C CYS A 16 -5.16 -10.40 -30.48
N LEU A 17 -5.54 -11.37 -29.65
CA LEU A 17 -5.99 -11.09 -28.29
C LEU A 17 -4.82 -10.46 -27.51
N PRO A 18 -4.97 -9.24 -26.96
CA PRO A 18 -3.96 -8.68 -26.08
C PRO A 18 -3.89 -9.56 -24.83
N CYS A 19 -2.85 -10.38 -24.75
CA CYS A 19 -2.45 -10.99 -23.49
C CYS A 19 -1.98 -9.83 -22.61
N ARG A 20 -2.89 -9.31 -21.76
CA ARG A 20 -2.50 -8.39 -20.70
C ARG A 20 -1.59 -9.20 -19.78
N ALA A 21 -0.28 -9.05 -19.98
CA ALA A 21 0.70 -9.50 -19.03
C ALA A 21 0.33 -8.89 -17.68
N ALA A 22 0.12 -9.74 -16.68
CA ALA A 22 -0.06 -9.25 -15.32
C ALA A 22 1.24 -8.54 -14.94
N ASP A 23 1.22 -7.21 -14.86
CA ASP A 23 2.30 -6.45 -14.25
C ASP A 23 2.45 -6.95 -12.81
N ILE A 24 3.44 -7.81 -12.58
CA ILE A 24 3.86 -8.21 -11.25
C ILE A 24 4.57 -6.99 -10.69
N LYS A 25 3.79 -6.08 -10.12
CA LYS A 25 4.34 -4.93 -9.41
C LYS A 25 4.99 -5.47 -8.14
N ASP A 26 6.30 -5.28 -8.04
CA ASP A 26 7.07 -5.73 -6.88
C ASP A 26 6.39 -5.27 -5.58
N PRO A 27 6.30 -6.15 -4.57
CA PRO A 27 5.72 -5.78 -3.29
C PRO A 27 6.49 -4.60 -2.71
N GLY A 28 5.77 -3.58 -2.25
CA GLY A 28 6.34 -2.43 -1.57
C GLY A 28 7.06 -2.87 -0.29
N LEU A 29 8.16 -2.18 0.02
CA LEU A 29 8.97 -2.46 1.20
C LEU A 29 8.44 -1.70 2.43
N ILE A 30 8.72 -2.21 3.64
CA ILE A 30 8.60 -1.43 4.88
C ILE A 30 10.00 -0.93 5.26
N THR A 31 10.19 0.39 5.32
CA THR A 31 11.49 1.02 5.61
C THR A 31 11.52 1.64 7.00
N ASP A 32 12.60 1.37 7.75
CA ASP A 32 12.84 1.92 9.09
C ASP A 32 13.56 3.28 9.02
N HIS A 33 12.91 4.34 9.50
CA HIS A 33 13.50 5.65 9.75
C HIS A 33 13.28 6.06 11.22
N THR A 34 13.42 5.10 12.13
CA THR A 34 13.37 5.30 13.58
C THR A 34 14.78 5.39 14.17
N VAL A 35 14.91 6.05 15.32
CA VAL A 35 16.21 6.34 15.95
C VAL A 35 16.25 5.97 17.43
N SER A 36 15.10 5.86 18.10
CA SER A 36 15.03 5.44 19.49
C SER A 36 14.79 3.93 19.61
N ALA A 37 15.06 3.38 20.81
CA ALA A 37 14.71 2.00 21.12
C ALA A 37 13.20 1.73 20.99
N VAL A 38 12.37 2.68 21.42
CA VAL A 38 10.91 2.57 21.35
C VAL A 38 10.44 2.56 19.88
N GLY A 39 11.03 3.42 19.04
CA GLY A 39 10.73 3.48 17.62
C GLY A 39 11.15 2.19 16.89
N HIS A 40 12.35 1.69 17.17
CA HIS A 40 12.83 0.47 16.54
C HIS A 40 12.01 -0.77 16.94
N ASP A 41 11.61 -0.85 18.21
CA ASP A 41 10.70 -1.91 18.66
C ASP A 41 9.31 -1.79 18.01
N PHE A 42 8.84 -0.56 17.78
CA PHE A 42 7.58 -0.33 17.08
C PHE A 42 7.69 -0.79 15.64
N TYR A 43 8.77 -0.42 14.94
CA TYR A 43 9.04 -0.87 13.58
C TYR A 43 9.07 -2.41 13.50
N ARG A 44 9.79 -3.08 14.41
CA ARG A 44 9.86 -4.55 14.45
C ARG A 44 8.48 -5.18 14.60
N LEU A 45 7.74 -4.81 15.64
CA LEU A 45 6.41 -5.39 15.89
C LEU A 45 5.41 -5.06 14.78
N PHE A 46 5.47 -3.85 14.22
CA PHE A 46 4.64 -3.47 13.09
C PHE A 46 4.96 -4.35 11.88
N SER A 47 6.24 -4.49 11.52
CA SER A 47 6.67 -5.29 10.37
C SER A 47 6.37 -6.78 10.52
N ASP A 48 6.45 -7.31 11.75
CA ASP A 48 6.17 -8.71 12.06
C ASP A 48 4.69 -9.05 11.93
N ARG A 49 3.80 -8.14 12.36
CA ARG A 49 2.35 -8.32 12.30
C ARG A 49 1.72 -7.81 11.00
N TRP A 50 2.50 -7.20 10.11
CA TRP A 50 2.00 -6.63 8.88
C TRP A 50 1.86 -7.70 7.78
N GLU A 51 0.63 -8.12 7.51
CA GLU A 51 0.36 -9.21 6.55
C GLU A 51 -0.03 -8.71 5.15
N LYS A 52 -0.29 -7.40 4.98
CA LYS A 52 -0.86 -6.87 3.73
C LYS A 52 0.21 -6.53 2.71
N VAL A 53 0.16 -7.20 1.56
CA VAL A 53 0.98 -6.81 0.40
C VAL A 53 0.43 -5.53 -0.21
N TYR A 54 1.23 -4.46 -0.23
CA TYR A 54 0.89 -3.18 -0.85
C TYR A 54 1.98 -2.78 -1.85
N PRO A 55 1.64 -2.24 -3.03
CA PRO A 55 2.63 -1.98 -4.08
C PRO A 55 3.49 -0.72 -3.87
N GLU A 56 3.19 0.10 -2.87
CA GLU A 56 3.98 1.29 -2.53
C GLU A 56 4.75 1.04 -1.22
N THR A 57 5.92 1.65 -1.09
CA THR A 57 6.77 1.50 0.11
C THR A 57 6.14 2.23 1.30
N ILE A 58 6.02 1.53 2.42
CA ILE A 58 5.57 2.07 3.71
C ILE A 58 6.80 2.52 4.48
N THR A 59 6.85 3.79 4.87
CA THR A 59 7.95 4.33 5.67
C THR A 59 7.46 4.64 7.08
N ILE A 60 8.16 4.11 8.08
CA ILE A 60 7.94 4.42 9.49
C ILE A 60 9.02 5.42 9.91
N SER A 61 8.63 6.67 10.14
CA SER A 61 9.53 7.75 10.54
C SER A 61 9.29 8.15 11.99
N GLU A 62 10.38 8.39 12.72
CA GLU A 62 10.32 8.87 14.10
C GLU A 62 10.84 10.31 14.23
N LYS A 63 10.20 11.09 15.11
CA LYS A 63 10.75 12.31 15.68
C LYS A 63 10.87 12.16 17.22
N PRO A 64 12.08 11.94 17.76
CA PRO A 64 12.27 11.75 19.20
C PRO A 64 12.06 13.08 19.95
N SER A 65 11.40 13.01 21.10
CA SER A 65 11.19 14.15 22.01
C SER A 65 11.42 13.74 23.47
N ALA A 66 12.37 14.40 24.12
CA ALA A 66 12.71 14.08 25.51
C ALA A 66 11.56 14.35 26.51
N ARG A 67 10.67 15.31 26.20
CA ARG A 67 9.56 15.68 27.09
C ARG A 67 8.33 14.79 26.97
N TRP A 68 8.06 14.31 25.75
CA TRP A 68 6.77 13.72 25.40
C TRP A 68 6.87 12.28 24.89
N GLY A 69 8.07 11.79 24.58
CA GLY A 69 8.29 10.48 23.97
C GLY A 69 8.59 10.56 22.48
N SER A 70 8.24 9.53 21.74
CA SER A 70 8.61 9.36 20.33
C SER A 70 7.40 9.55 19.43
N TRP A 71 7.45 10.56 18.57
CA TRP A 71 6.42 10.76 17.55
C TRP A 71 6.67 9.81 16.39
N ILE A 72 5.80 8.83 16.21
CA ILE A 72 5.87 7.88 15.10
C ILE A 72 4.88 8.30 14.03
N THR A 73 5.36 8.38 12.80
CA THR A 73 4.58 8.69 11.61
C THR A 73 4.75 7.57 10.59
N ILE A 74 3.64 6.99 10.16
CA ILE A 74 3.60 5.98 9.09
C ILE A 74 3.12 6.68 7.83
N LYS A 75 3.92 6.63 6.77
CA LYS A 75 3.65 7.33 5.51
C LYS A 75 3.88 6.44 4.30
N ILE A 76 3.24 6.80 3.19
CA ILE A 76 3.51 6.24 1.87
C ILE A 76 3.87 7.39 0.94
N GLY A 77 5.12 7.40 0.47
CA GLY A 77 5.67 8.54 -0.26
C GLY A 77 5.63 9.81 0.58
N GLN A 78 4.78 10.77 0.18
CA GLN A 78 4.59 12.05 0.88
C GLN A 78 3.35 12.08 1.78
N ASP A 79 2.54 11.03 1.75
CA ASP A 79 1.22 11.01 2.39
C ASP A 79 1.28 10.32 3.75
N ALA A 80 0.88 11.03 4.81
CA ALA A 80 0.89 10.50 6.18
C ALA A 80 -0.40 9.73 6.46
N LEU A 81 -0.28 8.41 6.64
CA LEU A 81 -1.42 7.52 6.88
C LEU A 81 -1.85 7.52 8.34
N TYR A 82 -0.87 7.52 9.24
CA TYR A 82 -1.10 7.42 10.67
C TYR A 82 0.02 8.10 11.44
N GLN A 83 -0.33 8.71 12.58
CA GLN A 83 0.61 9.36 13.46
C GLN A 83 0.19 9.12 14.91
N THR A 84 1.15 8.77 15.75
CA THR A 84 0.92 8.55 17.18
C THR A 84 2.12 9.00 18.01
N LEU A 85 1.86 9.27 19.29
CA LEU A 85 2.89 9.59 20.27
C LEU A 85 3.10 8.35 21.16
N LEU A 86 4.29 7.75 21.07
CA LEU A 86 4.66 6.61 21.90
C LEU A 86 5.44 7.07 23.12
N PHE A 87 4.96 6.70 24.30
CA PHE A 87 5.69 6.92 25.54
C PHE A 87 6.68 5.78 25.79
N PRO A 88 7.79 6.03 26.51
CA PRO A 88 8.72 4.98 26.93
C PRO A 88 8.08 3.89 27.81
N ASN A 89 6.93 4.20 28.42
CA ASN A 89 6.21 3.26 29.27
C ASN A 89 5.49 2.19 28.43
N ARG A 90 5.94 0.95 28.56
CA ARG A 90 5.57 -0.19 27.68
C ARG A 90 4.20 -0.80 27.97
N ARG A 91 3.45 -0.33 28.98
CA ARG A 91 2.25 -1.03 29.47
C ARG A 91 1.21 -1.30 28.37
N ASN A 92 1.04 -0.37 27.42
CA ASN A 92 0.05 -0.48 26.35
C ASN A 92 0.67 -0.59 24.96
N PHE A 93 1.99 -0.79 24.87
CA PHE A 93 2.74 -0.71 23.62
C PHE A 93 2.23 -1.67 22.54
N ASN A 94 1.99 -2.94 22.88
CA ASN A 94 1.46 -3.91 21.94
C ASN A 94 0.09 -3.51 21.38
N LYS A 95 -0.78 -2.94 22.22
CA LYS A 95 -2.11 -2.48 21.80
C LYS A 95 -2.01 -1.28 20.86
N GLU A 96 -1.07 -0.36 21.12
CA GLU A 96 -0.83 0.78 20.25
C GLU A 96 -0.33 0.34 18.87
N VAL A 97 0.51 -0.70 18.80
CA VAL A 97 0.91 -1.32 17.53
C VAL A 97 -0.29 -1.94 16.81
N ASP A 98 -1.12 -2.72 17.50
CA ASP A 98 -2.30 -3.35 16.90
C ASP A 98 -3.28 -2.30 16.34
N VAL A 99 -3.53 -1.23 17.09
CA VAL A 99 -4.35 -0.10 16.64
C VAL A 99 -3.73 0.59 15.43
N ALA A 100 -2.40 0.78 15.41
CA ALA A 100 -1.72 1.38 14.27
C ALA A 100 -1.89 0.51 13.01
N ILE A 101 -1.75 -0.80 13.13
CA ILE A 101 -1.94 -1.73 12.01
C ILE A 101 -3.37 -1.64 11.46
N GLU A 102 -4.37 -1.69 12.35
CA GLU A 102 -5.78 -1.58 11.97
C GLU A 102 -6.04 -0.27 11.22
N LYS A 103 -5.58 0.86 11.76
CA LYS A 103 -5.80 2.19 11.18
C LYS A 103 -5.10 2.37 9.85
N VAL A 104 -3.85 1.91 9.71
CA VAL A 104 -3.12 1.97 8.44
C VAL A 104 -3.80 1.09 7.39
N SER A 105 -4.19 -0.12 7.77
CA SER A 105 -4.94 -1.06 6.93
C SER A 105 -6.26 -0.45 6.41
N GLU A 106 -7.04 0.18 7.29
CA GLU A 106 -8.29 0.85 6.97
C GLU A 106 -8.06 2.02 5.99
N LYS A 107 -7.08 2.88 6.27
CA LYS A 107 -6.71 4.01 5.42
C LYS A 107 -6.26 3.55 4.03
N LEU A 108 -5.48 2.48 3.95
CA LEU A 108 -5.02 1.91 2.68
C LEU A 108 -6.17 1.34 1.86
N ALA A 109 -7.08 0.59 2.48
CA ALA A 109 -8.26 0.05 1.81
C ALA A 109 -9.11 1.17 1.22
N ARG A 110 -9.35 2.24 2.01
CA ARG A 110 -10.11 3.40 1.54
C ARG A 110 -9.42 4.09 0.35
N ARG A 111 -8.10 4.26 0.41
CA ARG A 111 -7.32 4.85 -0.69
C ARG A 111 -7.40 4.03 -1.98
N GLN A 112 -7.40 2.69 -1.88
CA GLN A 112 -7.55 1.83 -3.06
C GLN A 112 -8.94 2.01 -3.70
N ILE A 113 -9.98 2.10 -2.89
CA ILE A 113 -11.34 2.39 -3.36
C ILE A 113 -11.38 3.75 -4.06
N ASP A 114 -10.83 4.80 -3.44
CA ASP A 114 -10.80 6.14 -4.02
C ASP A 114 -10.05 6.16 -5.36
N LYS A 115 -8.90 5.47 -5.46
CA LYS A 115 -8.14 5.32 -6.71
C LYS A 115 -8.96 4.57 -7.78
N ALA A 116 -9.66 3.50 -7.42
CA ALA A 116 -10.47 2.73 -8.36
C ALA A 116 -11.69 3.52 -8.85
N LEU A 117 -12.34 4.30 -7.96
CA LEU A 117 -13.45 5.17 -8.30
C LEU A 117 -13.01 6.29 -9.25
N LEU A 118 -11.91 6.99 -8.94
CA LEU A 118 -11.34 8.04 -9.80
C LEU A 118 -10.90 7.48 -11.15
N SER A 119 -10.27 6.30 -11.16
CA SER A 119 -9.86 5.62 -12.41
C SER A 119 -11.03 5.18 -13.28
N THR A 120 -12.21 4.94 -12.70
CA THR A 120 -13.42 4.57 -13.45
C THR A 120 -14.16 5.80 -13.98
N GLY A 121 -14.09 6.92 -13.25
CA GLY A 121 -14.72 8.19 -13.64
C GLY A 121 -14.01 8.94 -14.77
N ASP A 122 -12.73 8.67 -15.01
CA ASP A 122 -11.91 9.30 -16.06
C ASP A 122 -12.16 8.72 -17.48
N LEU A 123 -13.12 7.80 -17.61
CA LEU A 123 -13.55 7.23 -18.89
C LEU A 123 -14.85 7.86 -19.43
N SER A 124 -15.44 8.84 -18.73
CA SER A 124 -16.65 9.53 -19.20
C SER A 124 -16.36 10.94 -19.69
N GLY A 125 -16.09 11.05 -21.00
CA GLY A 125 -16.29 12.26 -21.82
C GLY A 125 -15.14 13.27 -21.77
N ASP A 126 -14.71 13.87 -22.87
CA ASP A 126 -15.26 13.87 -24.22
C ASP A 126 -14.18 14.46 -25.12
N GLU A 127 -14.16 13.98 -26.35
CA GLU A 127 -13.33 14.49 -27.42
C GLU A 127 -13.90 15.86 -27.82
N PHE A 128 -13.11 16.93 -27.69
CA PHE A 128 -13.33 18.19 -28.40
C PHE A 128 -12.01 18.74 -28.94
#